data_AF-A0A7X7DKQ9-F1
#
_entry.id   AF-A0A7X7DKQ9-F1
#
_cell.length_a   1.000
_cell.length_b   1.000
_cell.length_c   1.000
_cell.angle_alpha   90.00
_cell.angle_beta   90.00
_cell.angle_gamma   90.00
#
_symmetry.space_group_name_H-M   'P 1'
#
loop_
_entity.id
_entity.type
_entity.pdbx_description
1 polymer ?
#
loop_
_entity_poly.entity_id
_entity_poly.type
_entity_poly.pdbx_seq_one_letter_code
_entity_poly.pdbx_strand_id
1 'polypeptide(L)'
;MMELDDKKTNLDNMGLSKRLLNCLKKVGINYLEEIPNDEAWIESLSIEGFGKTARDELQHFLARVKNPSDTIYVAVTSTNEESVLKEIDVKEDSSLFERIEGLLLQWYNIRDNSSEYQVIWRRFGLGGNTETTLGDIGLYLGITNERVRQIESRDLKRIGFLINGHVDPYTKTCLPTQMTNEILIVKTMVLKNVVTEFSTFNLCYTEQFRKEIVNRQYGMFRLLLNCWNYLFLDTDNNKFIVSEQWISKKLFMLLAKEIIDFLKKEVEPVNEFDLITAIKKLIPDKQLRNEHVIEFCKANPFITISNNGCELCYELNQIHLLKSYVKVYRILKFNKGIMHLSEINAEIKRLQFLETGDVGSAINSTNILSQSELFSPVGKSGKWTLSKNNISSLSTPDLIQEYLDRKGLPVSTEELLSFIKSNHGREQTDASRLSILLHQNRDRFSRTNDGLITTIQRYVGCKNSDNRMSSEQVYELIQKIFTTHGSTTITRQAFLKEASESGIVQSTIYALLKRGTYLRTNISEDGVEYVSFIKKDESANNENTLRYKIVEILTSQLQNAPDNTMELNELVKNVLRYTDCKRPYVYRILNDFPQFIKKNMESPKGTLVVLAGK
;
A
#
# COMPACT_ATOMS: atom_id res chain seq x y z
N MET A 1 25.91 -57.17 76.35
CA MET A 1 27.03 -56.27 75.97
C MET A 1 27.17 -56.36 74.46
N MET A 2 26.56 -55.40 73.75
CA MET A 2 26.84 -55.09 72.35
C MET A 2 27.26 -53.63 72.38
N GLU A 3 28.52 -53.37 72.05
CA GLU A 3 29.09 -52.02 71.97
C GLU A 3 28.35 -51.24 70.88
N LEU A 4 27.76 -50.11 71.26
CA LEU A 4 27.30 -49.08 70.32
C LEU A 4 28.54 -48.30 69.91
N ASP A 5 28.96 -48.48 68.65
CA ASP A 5 30.01 -47.72 68.01
C ASP A 5 29.54 -46.25 67.89
N ASP A 6 30.11 -45.36 68.71
CA ASP A 6 29.94 -43.91 68.64
C ASP A 6 30.53 -43.39 67.30
N LYS A 7 29.70 -43.30 66.26
CA LYS A 7 30.08 -42.70 64.98
C LYS A 7 30.24 -41.19 65.15
N LYS A 8 31.47 -40.73 65.41
CA LYS A 8 31.86 -39.31 65.35
C LYS A 8 31.70 -38.75 63.93
N THR A 9 31.17 -37.54 63.81
CA THR A 9 30.84 -36.95 62.51
C THR A 9 31.98 -36.07 62.00
N ASN A 10 32.62 -36.47 60.89
CA ASN A 10 33.81 -35.79 60.36
C ASN A 10 33.48 -34.43 59.72
N LEU A 11 34.22 -33.39 60.09
CA LEU A 11 34.04 -32.01 59.61
C LEU A 11 34.35 -31.82 58.12
N ASP A 12 35.18 -32.67 57.51
CA ASP A 12 35.55 -32.57 56.09
C ASP A 12 34.33 -32.67 55.15
N ASN A 13 33.24 -33.27 55.63
CA ASN A 13 32.02 -33.51 54.86
C ASN A 13 30.91 -32.50 55.17
N MET A 14 31.19 -31.45 55.96
CA MET A 14 30.17 -30.53 56.50
C MET A 14 30.10 -29.16 55.81
N GLY A 15 30.73 -29.02 54.64
CA GLY A 15 30.61 -27.80 53.82
C GLY A 15 31.37 -26.58 54.35
N LEU A 16 32.29 -26.77 55.30
CA LEU A 16 33.18 -25.72 55.79
C LEU A 16 34.28 -25.41 54.75
N SER A 17 34.72 -24.15 54.70
CA SER A 17 35.79 -23.72 53.81
C SER A 17 37.09 -24.45 54.14
N LYS A 18 37.89 -24.76 53.11
CA LYS A 18 39.21 -25.41 53.30
C LYS A 18 40.10 -24.63 54.28
N ARG A 19 39.96 -23.31 54.32
CA ARG A 19 40.68 -22.45 55.24
C ARG A 19 40.24 -22.67 56.68
N LEU A 20 38.94 -22.70 56.95
CA LEU A 20 38.37 -22.96 58.26
C LEU A 20 38.69 -24.39 58.73
N LEU A 21 38.52 -25.40 57.86
CA LEU A 21 38.88 -26.80 58.15
C LEU A 21 40.36 -26.94 58.55
N ASN A 22 41.26 -26.30 57.82
CA ASN A 22 42.69 -26.31 58.15
C ASN A 22 42.98 -25.61 59.49
N CYS A 23 42.22 -24.58 59.86
CA CYS A 23 42.37 -23.91 61.16
C CYS A 23 41.87 -24.81 62.30
N LEU A 24 40.72 -25.46 62.15
CA LEU A 24 40.15 -26.37 63.15
C LEU A 24 41.04 -27.60 63.36
N LYS A 25 41.53 -28.20 62.26
CA LYS A 25 42.47 -29.33 62.31
C LYS A 25 43.78 -28.99 63.00
N LYS A 26 44.30 -27.75 62.84
CA LYS A 26 45.51 -27.29 63.54
C LYS A 26 45.33 -27.24 65.06
N VAL A 27 44.09 -27.11 65.55
CA VAL A 27 43.76 -27.13 66.99
C VAL A 27 43.27 -28.51 67.43
N GLY A 28 43.40 -29.53 66.57
CA GLY A 28 43.09 -30.93 66.88
C GLY A 28 41.61 -31.28 66.73
N ILE A 29 40.78 -30.39 66.20
CA ILE A 29 39.35 -30.64 66.00
C ILE A 29 39.15 -31.24 64.61
N ASN A 30 38.74 -32.51 64.59
CA ASN A 30 38.46 -33.26 63.36
C ASN A 30 36.98 -33.64 63.24
N TYR A 31 36.27 -33.68 64.36
CA TYR A 31 34.88 -34.11 64.43
C TYR A 31 33.98 -33.01 65.02
N LEU A 32 32.71 -33.01 64.64
CA LEU A 32 31.72 -32.02 65.10
C LEU A 32 31.57 -32.03 66.62
N GLU A 33 31.61 -33.22 67.21
CA GLU A 33 31.44 -33.44 68.65
C GLU A 33 32.62 -32.89 69.47
N GLU A 34 33.73 -32.54 68.81
CA GLU A 34 34.93 -31.94 69.43
C GLU A 34 34.87 -30.41 69.46
N ILE A 35 33.86 -29.79 68.83
CA ILE A 35 33.66 -28.33 68.89
C ILE A 35 32.93 -27.97 70.20
N PRO A 36 33.55 -27.16 71.08
CA PRO A 36 32.91 -26.74 72.33
C PRO A 36 31.62 -25.96 72.05
N ASN A 37 30.57 -26.29 72.82
CA ASN A 37 29.28 -25.63 72.72
C ASN A 37 29.26 -24.30 73.51
N ASP A 38 30.25 -23.45 73.26
CA ASP A 38 30.46 -22.19 73.98
C ASP A 38 30.87 -21.07 72.99
N GLU A 39 30.07 -20.00 72.93
CA GLU A 39 30.37 -18.84 72.06
C GLU A 39 31.64 -18.10 72.51
N ALA A 40 31.96 -18.12 73.81
CA ALA A 40 33.18 -17.51 74.34
C ALA A 40 34.44 -18.25 73.83
N TRP A 41 34.32 -19.55 73.54
CA TRP A 41 35.42 -20.33 72.97
C TRP A 41 35.76 -19.86 71.54
N ILE A 42 34.75 -19.56 70.71
CA ILE A 42 34.95 -19.07 69.33
C ILE A 42 35.66 -17.70 69.33
N GLU A 43 35.31 -16.83 70.27
CA GLU A 43 35.95 -15.53 70.41
C GLU A 43 37.40 -15.63 70.93
N SER A 44 37.68 -16.63 71.77
CA SER A 44 39.01 -16.88 72.33
C SER A 44 40.01 -17.53 71.35
N LEU A 45 39.53 -18.10 70.24
CA LEU A 45 40.36 -18.74 69.21
C LEU A 45 41.27 -17.71 68.51
N SER A 46 42.56 -17.76 68.86
CA SER A 46 43.64 -16.99 68.23
C SER A 46 44.56 -17.93 67.45
N ILE A 47 44.15 -18.27 66.22
CA ILE A 47 44.93 -19.09 65.27
C ILE A 47 45.34 -18.22 64.08
N GLU A 48 46.57 -18.39 63.61
CA GLU A 48 47.04 -17.75 62.39
C GLU A 48 46.16 -18.12 61.17
N GLY A 49 45.52 -17.12 60.58
CA GLY A 49 44.58 -17.29 59.46
C GLY A 49 43.10 -17.39 59.85
N PHE A 50 42.78 -17.48 61.14
CA PHE A 50 41.42 -17.49 61.69
C PHE A 50 40.93 -16.06 61.99
N GLY A 51 40.59 -15.33 60.92
CA GLY A 51 40.08 -13.97 61.00
C GLY A 51 38.56 -13.88 61.13
N LYS A 52 38.01 -12.67 61.08
CA LYS A 52 36.58 -12.38 61.21
C LYS A 52 35.69 -13.28 60.33
N THR A 53 36.04 -13.44 59.06
CA THR A 53 35.29 -14.29 58.11
C THR A 53 35.22 -15.77 58.53
N ALA A 54 36.29 -16.31 59.11
CA ALA A 54 36.31 -17.70 59.58
C ALA A 54 35.50 -17.88 60.88
N ARG A 55 35.46 -16.84 61.73
CA ARG A 55 34.61 -16.80 62.92
C ARG A 55 33.13 -16.72 62.56
N ASP A 56 32.77 -15.81 61.67
CA ASP A 56 31.40 -15.65 61.18
C ASP A 56 30.92 -16.97 60.52
N GLU A 57 31.78 -17.60 59.71
CA GLU A 57 31.52 -18.91 59.09
C GLU A 57 31.28 -20.02 60.13
N LEU A 58 32.11 -20.11 61.17
CA LEU A 58 31.97 -21.11 62.24
C LEU A 58 30.72 -20.87 63.10
N GLN A 59 30.39 -19.60 63.41
CA GLN A 59 29.19 -19.24 64.17
C GLN A 59 27.91 -19.58 63.39
N HIS A 60 27.85 -19.23 62.10
CA HIS A 60 26.73 -19.59 61.25
C HIS A 60 26.57 -21.11 61.09
N PHE A 61 27.68 -21.83 60.99
CA PHE A 61 27.67 -23.29 60.96
C PHE A 61 27.12 -23.89 62.26
N LEU A 62 27.54 -23.42 63.43
CA LEU A 62 27.06 -23.92 64.72
C LEU A 62 25.60 -23.54 65.00
N ALA A 63 25.16 -22.35 64.59
CA ALA A 63 23.75 -21.96 64.66
C ALA A 63 22.85 -22.90 63.83
N ARG A 64 23.34 -23.35 62.66
CA ARG A 64 22.66 -24.31 61.77
C ARG A 64 22.52 -25.70 62.39
N VAL A 65 23.54 -26.17 63.12
CA VAL A 65 23.51 -27.48 63.80
C VAL A 65 22.56 -27.49 65.01
N LYS A 66 22.36 -26.34 65.66
CA LYS A 66 21.58 -26.22 66.91
C LYS A 66 20.06 -26.12 66.75
N ASN A 67 19.53 -25.77 65.57
CA ASN A 67 18.09 -25.62 65.31
C ASN A 67 17.60 -26.64 64.26
N PRO A 68 17.08 -27.82 64.67
CA PRO A 68 16.63 -28.87 63.75
C PRO A 68 15.27 -28.61 63.08
N SER A 69 14.70 -27.41 63.20
CA SER A 69 13.32 -27.09 62.80
C SER A 69 13.15 -26.64 61.34
N ASP A 70 14.24 -26.41 60.60
CA ASP A 70 14.18 -26.12 59.17
C ASP A 70 14.23 -27.43 58.37
N THR A 71 13.07 -28.06 58.28
CA THR A 71 12.82 -29.38 57.70
C THR A 71 12.92 -29.41 56.17
N ILE A 72 14.07 -29.04 55.59
CA ILE A 72 14.48 -29.41 54.21
C ILE A 72 15.92 -29.96 54.15
N TYR A 73 16.73 -29.89 55.21
CA TYR A 73 18.20 -30.03 55.06
C TYR A 73 18.86 -31.37 55.46
N VAL A 74 18.13 -32.45 55.77
CA VAL A 74 18.75 -33.70 56.32
C VAL A 74 18.87 -34.86 55.31
N ALA A 75 18.99 -34.60 54.00
CA ALA A 75 19.19 -35.68 53.02
C ALA A 75 20.55 -35.71 52.30
N VAL A 76 21.50 -34.81 52.60
CA VAL A 76 22.72 -34.68 51.75
C VAL A 76 24.03 -35.11 52.43
N THR A 77 24.05 -35.49 53.71
CA THR A 77 25.33 -35.67 54.44
C THR A 77 25.60 -37.06 55.01
N SER A 78 25.05 -38.15 54.46
CA SER A 78 25.44 -39.49 54.91
C SER A 78 25.51 -40.62 53.88
N THR A 79 25.38 -40.35 52.58
CA THR A 79 25.70 -41.35 51.54
C THR A 79 26.41 -40.68 50.37
N ASN A 80 27.31 -41.41 49.72
CA ASN A 80 28.04 -40.99 48.52
C ASN A 80 27.12 -40.93 47.28
N GLU A 81 25.84 -40.61 47.48
CA GLU A 81 24.77 -40.70 46.49
C GLU A 81 24.45 -39.30 45.95
N GLU A 82 24.43 -39.21 44.63
CA GLU A 82 24.04 -38.01 43.89
C GLU A 82 22.61 -37.61 44.26
N SER A 83 22.39 -36.35 44.63
CA SER A 83 21.09 -35.86 45.08
C SER A 83 20.33 -35.23 43.93
N VAL A 84 19.28 -35.90 43.44
CA VAL A 84 18.41 -35.36 42.39
C VAL A 84 17.62 -34.17 42.94
N LEU A 85 17.66 -33.02 42.26
CA LEU A 85 16.78 -31.89 42.59
C LEU A 85 15.32 -32.35 42.43
N LYS A 86 14.53 -32.21 43.49
CA LYS A 86 13.13 -32.61 43.45
C LYS A 86 12.33 -31.54 42.75
N GLU A 87 11.51 -31.91 41.77
CA GLU A 87 10.49 -30.98 41.26
C GLU A 87 9.72 -30.44 42.46
N ILE A 88 9.64 -29.10 42.58
CA ILE A 88 8.75 -28.45 43.55
C ILE A 88 7.33 -28.99 43.26
N ASP A 89 6.41 -28.94 44.22
CA ASP A 89 4.95 -29.02 43.97
C ASP A 89 4.51 -27.87 43.05
N VAL A 90 5.04 -27.83 41.83
CA VAL A 90 4.62 -26.97 40.75
C VAL A 90 3.37 -27.65 40.21
N LYS A 91 2.27 -26.89 40.11
CA LYS A 91 0.99 -27.36 39.58
C LYS A 91 1.20 -28.30 38.39
N GLU A 92 0.42 -29.38 38.29
CA GLU A 92 0.51 -30.38 37.20
C GLU A 92 0.50 -29.74 35.80
N ASP A 93 -0.09 -28.54 35.68
CA ASP A 93 -0.15 -27.74 34.45
C ASP A 93 1.00 -26.74 34.23
N SER A 94 2.07 -26.79 35.01
CA SER A 94 3.21 -25.89 34.82
C SER A 94 3.96 -26.14 33.50
N SER A 95 4.53 -25.08 32.93
CA SER A 95 5.35 -25.21 31.71
C SER A 95 6.75 -25.72 32.05
N LEU A 96 7.45 -26.28 31.05
CA LEU A 96 8.85 -26.66 31.19
C LEU A 96 9.70 -25.51 31.77
N PHE A 97 9.50 -24.29 31.27
CA PHE A 97 10.26 -23.11 31.71
C PHE A 97 10.00 -22.75 33.18
N GLU A 98 8.75 -22.86 33.65
CA GLU A 98 8.40 -22.60 35.05
C GLU A 98 9.00 -23.66 35.99
N ARG A 99 9.01 -24.93 35.55
CA ARG A 99 9.68 -26.01 36.29
C ARG A 99 11.19 -25.78 36.36
N ILE A 100 11.84 -25.36 35.25
CA ILE A 100 13.27 -25.03 35.22
C ILE A 100 13.57 -23.90 36.20
N GLU A 101 12.74 -22.87 36.22
CA GLU A 101 12.91 -21.73 37.13
C GLU A 101 12.85 -22.15 38.60
N GLY A 102 11.87 -22.98 38.96
CA GLY A 102 11.73 -23.53 40.31
C GLY A 102 12.95 -24.35 40.74
N LEU A 103 13.45 -25.23 39.87
CA LEU A 103 14.64 -26.03 40.20
C LEU A 103 15.92 -25.21 40.26
N LEU A 104 16.08 -24.21 39.40
CA LEU A 104 17.22 -23.30 39.50
C LEU A 104 17.18 -22.50 40.80
N LEU A 105 15.98 -22.10 41.26
CA LEU A 105 15.83 -21.45 42.56
C LEU A 105 16.25 -22.38 43.71
N GLN A 106 15.83 -23.65 43.69
CA GLN A 106 16.32 -24.64 44.67
C GLN A 106 17.84 -24.79 44.62
N TRP A 107 18.40 -24.90 43.42
CA TRP A 107 19.85 -25.03 43.22
C TRP A 107 20.61 -23.83 43.80
N TYR A 108 20.12 -22.60 43.60
CA TYR A 108 20.70 -21.41 44.20
C TYR A 108 20.58 -21.37 45.73
N ASN A 109 19.46 -21.84 46.28
CA ASN A 109 19.27 -21.93 47.73
C ASN A 109 20.25 -22.91 48.38
N ILE A 110 20.52 -24.06 47.74
CA ILE A 110 21.52 -25.03 48.24
C ILE A 110 22.92 -24.43 48.30
N ARG A 111 23.23 -23.51 47.37
CA ARG A 111 24.55 -22.87 47.24
C ARG A 111 24.75 -21.66 48.15
N ASP A 112 23.70 -21.19 48.84
CA ASP A 112 23.71 -20.00 49.70
C ASP A 112 24.40 -18.78 49.02
N ASN A 113 24.11 -18.57 47.73
CA ASN A 113 24.80 -17.57 46.92
C ASN A 113 23.84 -16.50 46.38
N SER A 114 23.45 -15.61 47.28
CA SER A 114 22.48 -14.53 47.02
C SER A 114 22.92 -13.57 45.91
N SER A 115 24.22 -13.29 45.79
CA SER A 115 24.74 -12.36 44.77
C SER A 115 24.67 -12.94 43.36
N GLU A 116 25.07 -14.20 43.18
CA GLU A 116 24.99 -14.93 41.90
C GLU A 116 23.53 -15.07 41.43
N TYR A 117 22.65 -15.44 42.36
CA TYR A 117 21.20 -15.48 42.14
C TYR A 117 20.66 -14.14 41.63
N GLN A 118 20.98 -13.02 42.31
CA GLN A 118 20.50 -11.69 41.94
C GLN A 118 20.99 -11.26 40.55
N VAL A 119 22.24 -11.59 40.19
CA VAL A 119 22.76 -11.30 38.84
C VAL A 119 21.93 -12.02 37.79
N ILE A 120 21.74 -13.34 37.90
CA ILE A 120 20.99 -14.10 36.89
C ILE A 120 19.50 -13.71 36.85
N TRP A 121 18.83 -13.59 38.00
CA TRP A 121 17.40 -13.26 38.04
C TRP A 121 17.11 -11.89 37.44
N ARG A 122 17.94 -10.88 37.71
CA ARG A 122 17.75 -9.53 37.15
C ARG A 122 18.22 -9.42 35.71
N ARG A 123 19.31 -10.09 35.35
CA ARG A 123 19.88 -10.04 34.00
C ARG A 123 18.93 -10.62 32.96
N PHE A 124 18.18 -11.66 33.32
CA PHE A 124 17.25 -12.33 32.41
C PHE A 124 15.77 -12.02 32.69
N GLY A 125 15.46 -11.27 33.74
CA GLY A 125 14.07 -10.93 34.09
C GLY A 125 13.26 -12.13 34.60
N LEU A 126 13.87 -12.97 35.44
CA LEU A 126 13.23 -14.12 36.08
C LEU A 126 12.46 -13.67 37.33
N GLY A 127 11.48 -14.45 37.78
CA GLY A 127 10.72 -14.19 39.00
C GLY A 127 9.87 -12.91 38.96
N GLY A 128 9.48 -12.47 37.76
CA GLY A 128 8.75 -11.21 37.56
C GLY A 128 9.62 -9.95 37.55
N ASN A 129 10.95 -10.09 37.59
CA ASN A 129 11.86 -8.96 37.43
C ASN A 129 11.88 -8.46 35.98
N THR A 130 12.22 -7.19 35.79
CA THR A 130 12.54 -6.63 34.47
C THR A 130 13.99 -6.94 34.08
N GLU A 131 14.24 -7.21 32.80
CA GLU A 131 15.59 -7.39 32.27
C GLU A 131 16.44 -6.14 32.58
N THR A 132 17.57 -6.34 33.24
CA THR A 132 18.41 -5.27 33.76
C THR A 132 19.81 -5.31 33.14
N THR A 133 20.43 -4.16 32.93
CA THR A 133 21.78 -4.07 32.37
C THR A 133 22.85 -4.46 33.40
N LEU A 134 24.05 -4.84 32.94
CA LEU A 134 25.19 -5.11 33.83
C LEU A 134 25.56 -3.90 34.69
N GLY A 135 25.36 -2.68 34.16
CA GLY A 135 25.61 -1.43 34.87
C GLY A 135 24.67 -1.26 36.04
N ASP A 136 23.37 -1.39 35.80
CA ASP A 136 22.36 -1.21 36.85
C ASP A 136 22.43 -2.32 37.91
N ILE A 137 22.74 -3.56 37.51
CA ILE A 137 23.00 -4.67 38.45
C ILE A 137 24.23 -4.37 39.29
N GLY A 138 25.31 -3.86 38.68
CA GLY A 138 26.53 -3.49 39.39
C GLY A 138 26.28 -2.39 40.43
N LEU A 139 25.52 -1.36 40.06
CA LEU A 139 25.09 -0.29 40.97
C LEU A 139 24.26 -0.85 42.13
N TYR A 140 23.29 -1.72 41.84
CA TYR A 140 22.42 -2.33 42.86
C TYR A 140 23.19 -3.21 43.86
N LEU A 141 24.15 -4.00 43.37
CA LEU A 141 24.95 -4.91 44.19
C LEU A 141 26.22 -4.27 44.78
N GLY A 142 26.52 -3.02 44.44
CA GLY A 142 27.75 -2.34 44.87
C GLY A 142 29.04 -2.93 44.29
N ILE A 143 28.98 -3.51 43.09
CA ILE A 143 30.12 -4.15 42.40
C ILE A 143 30.32 -3.57 41.00
N THR A 144 31.52 -3.78 40.43
CA THR A 144 31.83 -3.27 39.08
C THR A 144 31.09 -4.06 37.99
N ASN A 145 30.82 -3.42 36.85
CA ASN A 145 30.20 -4.07 35.68
C ASN A 145 31.00 -5.31 35.23
N GLU A 146 32.33 -5.22 35.28
CA GLU A 146 33.21 -6.34 34.94
C GLU A 146 33.04 -7.50 35.93
N ARG A 147 32.84 -7.22 37.23
CA ARG A 147 32.55 -8.25 38.21
C ARG A 147 31.19 -8.92 37.97
N VAL A 148 30.17 -8.14 37.60
CA VAL A 148 28.86 -8.69 37.19
C VAL A 148 29.02 -9.61 35.98
N ARG A 149 29.74 -9.18 34.94
CA ARG A 149 30.02 -9.98 33.73
C ARG A 149 30.72 -11.31 34.06
N GLN A 150 31.69 -11.28 34.96
CA GLN A 150 32.40 -12.48 35.42
C GLN A 150 31.49 -13.44 36.19
N ILE A 151 30.56 -12.90 37.01
CA ILE A 151 29.54 -13.70 37.69
C ILE A 151 28.62 -14.35 36.66
N GLU A 152 28.02 -13.56 35.77
CA GLU A 152 27.13 -14.03 34.70
C GLU A 152 27.78 -15.13 33.85
N SER A 153 28.98 -14.91 33.32
CA SER A 153 29.66 -15.89 32.46
C SER A 153 29.96 -17.21 33.19
N ARG A 154 30.34 -17.13 34.47
CA ARG A 154 30.62 -18.31 35.29
C ARG A 154 29.35 -19.09 35.61
N ASP A 155 28.28 -18.40 35.95
CA ASP A 155 27.00 -19.03 36.28
C ASP A 155 26.32 -19.60 35.04
N LEU A 156 26.35 -18.93 33.90
CA LEU A 156 25.86 -19.47 32.62
C LEU A 156 26.54 -20.80 32.26
N LYS A 157 27.86 -20.92 32.49
CA LYS A 157 28.58 -22.19 32.26
C LYS A 157 28.10 -23.30 33.19
N ARG A 158 27.87 -22.98 34.47
CA ARG A 158 27.40 -23.95 35.48
C ARG A 158 25.96 -24.37 35.23
N ILE A 159 25.09 -23.40 34.97
CA ILE A 159 23.69 -23.61 34.61
C ILE A 159 23.62 -24.44 33.32
N GLY A 160 24.42 -24.11 32.30
CA GLY A 160 24.53 -24.92 31.08
C GLY A 160 24.98 -26.35 31.34
N PHE A 161 25.94 -26.56 32.26
CA PHE A 161 26.38 -27.90 32.67
C PHE A 161 25.23 -28.69 33.33
N LEU A 162 24.51 -28.07 34.26
CA LEU A 162 23.36 -28.65 34.96
C LEU A 162 22.20 -28.99 34.00
N ILE A 163 21.87 -28.08 33.09
CA ILE A 163 20.81 -28.20 32.07
C ILE A 163 21.10 -29.33 31.07
N ASN A 164 22.37 -29.64 30.81
CA ASN A 164 22.75 -30.79 29.98
C ASN A 164 22.70 -32.12 30.74
N GLY A 165 22.16 -32.14 31.98
CA GLY A 165 21.99 -33.35 32.79
C GLY A 165 23.23 -33.77 33.56
N HIS A 166 24.26 -32.93 33.62
CA HIS A 166 25.44 -33.24 34.42
C HIS A 166 25.23 -32.91 35.90
N VAL A 167 25.90 -33.67 36.75
CA VAL A 167 25.91 -33.47 38.20
C VAL A 167 26.80 -32.28 38.53
N ASP A 168 26.25 -31.23 39.15
CA ASP A 168 27.06 -30.09 39.61
C ASP A 168 28.11 -30.57 40.63
N PRO A 169 29.42 -30.42 40.36
CA PRO A 169 30.48 -30.91 41.23
C PRO A 169 30.49 -30.27 42.63
N TYR A 170 29.87 -29.09 42.79
CA TYR A 170 29.87 -28.38 44.07
C TYR A 170 28.71 -28.80 44.98
N THR A 171 27.50 -28.87 44.43
CA THR A 171 26.30 -29.25 45.19
C THR A 171 26.02 -30.75 45.16
N LYS A 172 26.69 -31.50 44.27
CA LYS A 172 26.39 -32.91 43.95
C LYS A 172 24.93 -33.13 43.52
N THR A 173 24.34 -32.11 42.88
CA THR A 173 22.96 -32.16 42.42
C THR A 173 22.84 -32.24 40.91
N CYS A 174 21.80 -32.90 40.42
CA CYS A 174 21.44 -32.96 39.00
C CYS A 174 19.96 -32.65 38.79
N LEU A 175 19.61 -32.32 37.54
CA LEU A 175 18.20 -32.19 37.14
C LEU A 175 17.55 -33.56 36.97
N PRO A 176 16.22 -33.66 37.14
CA PRO A 176 15.46 -34.85 36.78
C PRO A 176 15.70 -35.26 35.32
N THR A 177 15.80 -36.57 35.08
CA THR A 177 16.07 -37.14 33.74
C THR A 177 14.99 -36.76 32.73
N GLN A 178 13.72 -36.80 33.12
CA GLN A 178 12.60 -36.40 32.26
C GLN A 178 12.77 -34.97 31.75
N MET A 179 13.11 -34.05 32.64
CA MET A 179 13.30 -32.64 32.32
C MET A 179 14.52 -32.40 31.46
N THR A 180 15.62 -33.12 31.72
CA THR A 180 16.81 -33.09 30.86
C THR A 180 16.46 -33.52 29.43
N ASN A 181 15.62 -34.54 29.27
CA ASN A 181 15.15 -34.98 27.96
C ASN A 181 14.28 -33.91 27.27
N GLU A 182 13.36 -33.28 28.00
CA GLU A 182 12.54 -32.18 27.46
C GLU A 182 13.39 -30.98 27.03
N ILE A 183 14.37 -30.59 27.85
CA ILE A 183 15.36 -29.55 27.53
C ILE A 183 16.15 -29.93 26.28
N LEU A 184 16.59 -31.19 26.17
CA LEU A 184 17.32 -31.68 25.01
C LEU A 184 16.48 -31.57 23.74
N ILE A 185 15.18 -31.89 23.79
CA ILE A 185 14.26 -31.69 22.67
C ILE A 185 14.24 -30.22 22.26
N VAL A 186 14.00 -29.29 23.19
CA VAL A 186 14.02 -27.83 22.91
C VAL A 186 15.36 -27.40 22.31
N LYS A 187 16.48 -27.85 22.87
CA LYS A 187 17.82 -27.58 22.35
C LYS A 187 17.98 -28.05 20.91
N THR A 188 17.56 -29.28 20.59
CA THR A 188 17.64 -29.80 19.22
C THR A 188 16.77 -28.99 18.26
N MET A 189 15.62 -28.49 18.69
CA MET A 189 14.77 -27.63 17.87
C MET A 189 15.46 -26.30 17.53
N VAL A 190 16.14 -25.68 18.52
CA VAL A 190 16.90 -24.44 18.31
C VAL A 190 18.11 -24.67 17.41
N LEU A 191 18.86 -25.76 17.63
CA LEU A 191 20.10 -26.04 16.90
C LEU A 191 19.90 -26.46 15.43
N LYS A 192 18.65 -26.71 14.99
CA LYS A 192 18.36 -27.03 13.58
C LYS A 192 18.80 -25.93 12.62
N ASN A 193 18.70 -24.67 13.03
CA ASN A 193 19.00 -23.52 12.20
C ASN A 193 19.86 -22.50 12.96
N VAL A 194 20.62 -21.70 12.21
CA VAL A 194 21.40 -20.58 12.77
C VAL A 194 20.54 -19.36 13.10
N VAL A 195 19.40 -19.22 12.42
CA VAL A 195 18.37 -18.21 12.67
C VAL A 195 16.98 -18.84 12.51
N THR A 196 16.06 -18.51 13.40
CA THR A 196 14.66 -18.97 13.32
C THR A 196 13.74 -17.88 13.86
N GLU A 197 12.64 -17.62 13.17
CA GLU A 197 11.61 -16.71 13.66
C GLU A 197 10.83 -17.37 14.81
N PHE A 198 10.53 -16.59 15.84
CA PHE A 198 10.02 -17.09 17.11
C PHE A 198 8.62 -17.70 17.02
N SER A 199 7.71 -17.14 16.25
CA SER A 199 6.35 -17.66 16.08
C SER A 199 6.38 -19.05 15.43
N THR A 200 7.26 -19.23 14.44
CA THR A 200 7.53 -20.50 13.78
C THR A 200 8.09 -21.51 14.79
N PHE A 201 9.07 -21.11 15.60
CA PHE A 201 9.60 -21.95 16.67
C PHE A 201 8.52 -22.31 17.72
N ASN A 202 7.73 -21.33 18.13
CA ASN A 202 6.69 -21.48 19.15
C ASN A 202 5.56 -22.39 18.66
N LEU A 203 5.25 -22.36 17.36
CA LEU A 203 4.31 -23.31 16.74
C LEU A 203 4.84 -24.75 16.85
N CYS A 204 6.08 -25.00 16.45
CA CYS A 204 6.69 -26.33 16.61
C CYS A 204 6.78 -26.75 18.09
N TYR A 205 7.07 -25.81 19.00
CA TYR A 205 7.10 -26.07 20.44
C TYR A 205 5.71 -26.46 20.95
N THR A 206 4.67 -25.77 20.49
CA THR A 206 3.28 -26.04 20.86
C THR A 206 2.80 -27.37 20.33
N GLU A 207 3.18 -27.76 19.11
CA GLU A 207 2.90 -29.09 18.58
C GLU A 207 3.55 -30.19 19.43
N GLN A 208 4.79 -29.97 19.87
CA GLN A 208 5.55 -30.94 20.65
C GLN A 208 5.09 -31.05 22.11
N PHE A 209 4.80 -29.92 22.78
CA PHE A 209 4.54 -29.85 24.23
C PHE A 209 3.08 -29.51 24.57
N ARG A 210 2.22 -29.27 23.57
CA ARG A 210 0.81 -28.85 23.71
C ARG A 210 0.61 -27.59 24.55
N LYS A 211 1.65 -26.77 24.68
CA LYS A 211 1.65 -25.49 25.41
C LYS A 211 2.48 -24.48 24.63
N GLU A 212 2.01 -23.24 24.60
CA GLU A 212 2.73 -22.12 23.99
C GLU A 212 3.70 -21.48 24.99
N ILE A 213 4.80 -20.92 24.47
CA ILE A 213 5.71 -20.06 25.23
C ILE A 213 5.10 -18.67 25.31
N VAL A 214 4.69 -18.29 26.52
CA VAL A 214 4.08 -16.98 26.80
C VAL A 214 5.09 -15.97 27.33
N ASN A 215 4.77 -14.68 27.27
CA ASN A 215 5.67 -13.57 27.64
C ASN A 215 6.35 -13.74 29.00
N ARG A 216 5.64 -14.25 30.02
CA ARG A 216 6.19 -14.46 31.38
C ARG A 216 7.36 -15.47 31.41
N GLN A 217 7.47 -16.32 30.40
CA GLN A 217 8.51 -17.36 30.30
C GLN A 217 9.70 -16.92 29.45
N TYR A 218 9.65 -15.75 28.81
CA TYR A 218 10.72 -15.28 27.93
C TYR A 218 12.04 -15.10 28.65
N GLY A 219 12.03 -14.74 29.94
CA GLY A 219 13.26 -14.62 30.73
C GLY A 219 13.99 -15.96 30.84
N MET A 220 13.26 -17.02 31.21
CA MET A 220 13.84 -18.36 31.29
C MET A 220 14.26 -18.88 29.91
N PHE A 221 13.44 -18.65 28.89
CA PHE A 221 13.79 -19.01 27.51
C PHE A 221 15.08 -18.32 27.05
N ARG A 222 15.25 -17.02 27.34
CA ARG A 222 16.50 -16.27 27.09
C ARG A 222 17.69 -16.88 27.81
N LEU A 223 17.54 -17.26 29.09
CA LEU A 223 18.61 -17.88 29.86
C LEU A 223 19.09 -19.18 29.20
N LEU A 224 18.16 -20.05 28.79
CA LEU A 224 18.49 -21.31 28.11
C LEU A 224 19.23 -21.06 26.79
N LEU A 225 18.74 -20.13 25.98
CA LEU A 225 19.38 -19.78 24.71
C LEU A 225 20.80 -19.27 24.92
N ASN A 226 21.04 -18.42 25.94
CA ASN A 226 22.38 -17.94 26.27
C ASN A 226 23.32 -19.08 26.72
N CYS A 227 22.81 -20.09 27.42
CA CYS A 227 23.57 -21.30 27.74
C CYS A 227 24.00 -22.10 26.50
N TRP A 228 23.33 -21.90 25.36
CA TRP A 228 23.62 -22.54 24.09
C TRP A 228 24.29 -21.61 23.07
N ASN A 229 24.69 -20.40 23.46
CA ASN A 229 25.22 -19.33 22.58
C ASN A 229 24.22 -18.88 21.49
N TYR A 230 22.95 -18.80 21.86
CA TYR A 230 21.88 -18.22 21.06
C TYR A 230 21.29 -16.99 21.76
N LEU A 231 20.80 -16.06 20.96
CA LEU A 231 20.19 -14.81 21.39
C LEU A 231 18.72 -14.78 20.97
N PHE A 232 17.87 -14.28 21.87
CA PHE A 232 16.48 -13.95 21.54
C PHE A 232 16.38 -12.45 21.28
N LEU A 233 16.20 -12.08 20.02
CA LEU A 233 16.24 -10.70 19.54
C LEU A 233 14.85 -10.26 19.10
N ASP A 234 14.49 -9.04 19.46
CA ASP A 234 13.25 -8.39 19.04
C ASP A 234 13.58 -7.36 17.95
N THR A 235 12.93 -7.47 16.80
CA THR A 235 13.01 -6.51 15.70
C THR A 235 11.65 -5.83 15.56
N ASP A 236 11.59 -4.67 14.90
CA ASP A 236 10.37 -3.87 14.78
C ASP A 236 9.13 -4.66 14.31
N ASN A 237 9.32 -5.77 13.58
CA ASN A 237 8.22 -6.55 13.04
C ASN A 237 8.13 -7.99 13.58
N ASN A 238 9.21 -8.58 14.10
CA ASN A 238 9.28 -10.00 14.47
C ASN A 238 10.35 -10.28 15.54
N LYS A 239 10.22 -11.41 16.23
CA LYS A 239 11.23 -11.92 17.17
C LYS A 239 12.01 -13.08 16.55
N PHE A 240 13.30 -13.14 16.82
CA PHE A 240 14.21 -14.14 16.24
C PHE A 240 15.07 -14.81 17.30
N ILE A 241 15.35 -16.09 17.08
CA ILE A 241 16.34 -16.87 17.79
C ILE A 241 17.57 -16.95 16.87
N VAL A 242 18.72 -16.45 17.32
CA VAL A 242 19.89 -16.24 16.46
C VAL A 242 21.15 -16.79 17.14
N SER A 243 21.94 -17.58 16.42
CA SER A 243 23.24 -18.05 16.90
C SER A 243 24.22 -16.89 17.01
N GLU A 244 24.80 -16.70 18.19
CA GLU A 244 25.79 -15.63 18.43
C GLU A 244 27.12 -15.91 17.71
N GLN A 245 27.42 -17.17 17.42
CA GLN A 245 28.59 -17.56 16.62
C GLN A 245 28.42 -17.22 15.14
N TRP A 246 27.18 -17.15 14.67
CA TRP A 246 26.86 -16.85 13.28
C TRP A 246 26.92 -15.35 12.99
N ILE A 247 26.31 -14.52 13.82
CA ILE A 247 26.26 -13.07 13.65
C ILE A 247 26.15 -12.35 14.99
N SER A 248 26.81 -11.19 15.11
CA SER A 248 26.69 -10.36 16.31
C SER A 248 25.31 -9.70 16.39
N LYS A 249 24.80 -9.47 17.62
CA LYS A 249 23.52 -8.77 17.86
C LYS A 249 23.41 -7.46 17.07
N LYS A 250 24.45 -6.62 17.10
CA LYS A 250 24.45 -5.31 16.43
C LYS A 250 24.32 -5.46 14.91
N LEU A 251 25.08 -6.39 14.32
CA LEU A 251 25.06 -6.62 12.88
C LEU A 251 23.74 -7.25 12.44
N PHE A 252 23.16 -8.16 13.23
CA PHE A 252 21.84 -8.75 12.94
C PHE A 252 20.74 -7.69 12.92
N MET A 253 20.68 -6.82 13.92
CA MET A 253 19.66 -5.76 13.99
C MET A 253 19.77 -4.81 12.79
N LEU A 254 20.99 -4.45 12.39
CA LEU A 254 21.22 -3.64 11.21
C LEU A 254 20.80 -4.38 9.93
N LEU A 255 21.22 -5.64 9.78
CA LEU A 255 20.87 -6.49 8.64
C LEU A 255 19.36 -6.63 8.46
N ALA A 256 18.65 -6.98 9.54
CA ALA A 256 17.20 -7.15 9.53
C ALA A 256 16.49 -5.86 9.10
N LYS A 257 16.94 -4.72 9.61
CA LYS A 257 16.41 -3.41 9.24
C LYS A 257 16.65 -3.09 7.76
N GLU A 258 17.89 -3.19 7.29
CA GLU A 258 18.25 -2.79 5.93
C GLU A 258 17.61 -3.70 4.87
N ILE A 259 17.52 -5.02 5.11
CA ILE A 259 16.83 -5.95 4.19
C ILE A 259 15.36 -5.56 4.05
N ILE A 260 14.68 -5.37 5.17
CA ILE A 260 13.26 -5.01 5.16
C ILE A 260 13.06 -3.64 4.52
N ASP A 261 13.85 -2.63 4.88
CA ASP A 261 13.72 -1.27 4.34
C ASP A 261 14.08 -1.15 2.86
N PHE A 262 14.97 -2.02 2.37
CA PHE A 262 15.23 -2.19 0.94
C PHE A 262 14.01 -2.80 0.24
N LEU A 263 13.56 -3.99 0.66
CA LEU A 263 12.44 -4.69 0.01
C LEU A 263 11.11 -3.92 0.08
N LYS A 264 10.90 -3.05 1.09
CA LYS A 264 9.72 -2.16 1.17
C LYS A 264 9.56 -1.22 -0.01
N LYS A 265 10.65 -0.90 -0.71
CA LYS A 265 10.72 0.06 -1.82
C LYS A 265 10.65 -0.64 -3.18
N GLU A 266 10.91 -1.93 -3.22
CA GLU A 266 11.02 -2.70 -4.45
C GLU A 266 9.65 -3.10 -4.97
N VAL A 267 9.48 -2.86 -6.27
CA VAL A 267 8.20 -2.99 -6.96
C VAL A 267 8.02 -4.40 -7.54
N GLU A 268 9.13 -4.99 -7.98
CA GLU A 268 9.21 -6.35 -8.52
C GLU A 268 10.09 -7.22 -7.61
N PRO A 269 9.94 -8.56 -7.64
CA PRO A 269 10.80 -9.46 -6.89
C PRO A 269 12.27 -9.24 -7.25
N VAL A 270 13.12 -9.13 -6.23
CA VAL A 270 14.55 -8.85 -6.42
C VAL A 270 15.31 -10.17 -6.48
N ASN A 271 16.20 -10.35 -7.46
CA ASN A 271 17.04 -11.54 -7.51
C ASN A 271 18.06 -11.57 -6.35
N GLU A 272 18.58 -12.77 -6.05
CA GLU A 272 19.52 -12.98 -4.96
C GLU A 272 20.79 -12.12 -5.08
N PHE A 273 21.34 -12.01 -6.29
CA PHE A 273 22.59 -11.29 -6.52
C PHE A 273 22.44 -9.79 -6.24
N ASP A 274 21.38 -9.17 -6.74
CA ASP A 274 21.08 -7.76 -6.58
C ASP A 274 20.74 -7.44 -5.14
N LEU A 275 19.99 -8.31 -4.46
CA LEU A 275 19.70 -8.17 -3.03
C LEU A 275 20.99 -8.18 -2.21
N ILE A 276 21.82 -9.21 -2.35
CA ILE A 276 23.09 -9.33 -1.61
C ILE A 276 24.00 -8.13 -1.91
N THR A 277 24.10 -7.73 -3.17
CA THR A 277 24.93 -6.61 -3.61
C THR A 277 24.43 -5.28 -3.03
N ALA A 278 23.12 -5.03 -3.02
CA ALA A 278 22.53 -3.83 -2.45
C ALA A 278 22.78 -3.75 -0.93
N ILE A 279 22.54 -4.85 -0.20
CA ILE A 279 22.71 -4.89 1.25
C ILE A 279 24.17 -4.74 1.66
N LYS A 280 25.11 -5.34 0.93
CA LYS A 280 26.55 -5.16 1.20
C LYS A 280 27.05 -3.75 0.90
N LYS A 281 26.42 -3.03 -0.03
CA LYS A 281 26.71 -1.61 -0.26
C LYS A 281 26.20 -0.73 0.89
N LEU A 282 25.03 -1.07 1.46
CA LEU A 282 24.45 -0.35 2.59
C LEU A 282 25.16 -0.64 3.92
N ILE A 283 25.60 -1.89 4.11
CA ILE A 283 26.33 -2.35 5.29
C ILE A 283 27.76 -2.74 4.86
N PRO A 284 28.70 -1.77 4.81
CA PRO A 284 30.10 -2.03 4.48
C PRO A 284 30.83 -2.64 5.68
N ASP A 285 30.37 -3.80 6.15
CA ASP A 285 31.02 -4.60 7.19
C ASP A 285 31.67 -5.83 6.57
N LYS A 286 32.98 -6.01 6.81
CA LYS A 286 33.76 -7.15 6.30
C LYS A 286 33.29 -8.49 6.88
N GLN A 287 32.60 -8.49 8.02
CA GLN A 287 32.06 -9.69 8.65
C GLN A 287 30.74 -10.15 8.01
N LEU A 288 30.11 -9.33 7.16
CA LEU A 288 28.85 -9.68 6.52
C LEU A 288 29.06 -10.65 5.36
N ARG A 289 28.67 -11.91 5.57
CA ARG A 289 28.71 -12.99 4.57
C ARG A 289 27.40 -13.06 3.77
N ASN A 290 27.44 -13.64 2.56
CA ASN A 290 26.24 -13.83 1.74
C ASN A 290 25.20 -14.71 2.46
N GLU A 291 25.66 -15.74 3.15
CA GLU A 291 24.84 -16.63 3.99
C GLU A 291 24.00 -15.87 5.01
N HIS A 292 24.50 -14.73 5.53
CA HIS A 292 23.76 -13.94 6.51
C HIS A 292 22.45 -13.38 5.94
N VAL A 293 22.52 -12.87 4.71
CA VAL A 293 21.37 -12.31 3.99
C VAL A 293 20.38 -13.42 3.65
N ILE A 294 20.87 -14.54 3.10
CA ILE A 294 20.06 -15.65 2.61
C ILE A 294 19.30 -16.32 3.77
N GLU A 295 19.98 -16.69 4.85
CA GLU A 295 19.34 -17.38 5.97
C GLU A 295 18.36 -16.47 6.73
N PHE A 296 18.66 -15.16 6.82
CA PHE A 296 17.67 -14.21 7.34
C PHE A 296 16.40 -14.19 6.47
N CYS A 297 16.55 -14.14 5.14
CA CYS A 297 15.40 -14.12 4.24
C CYS A 297 14.58 -15.41 4.32
N LYS A 298 15.23 -16.57 4.41
CA LYS A 298 14.55 -17.87 4.58
C LYS A 298 13.82 -17.97 5.92
N ALA A 299 14.40 -17.45 6.99
CA ALA A 299 13.80 -17.51 8.32
C ALA A 299 12.67 -16.50 8.52
N ASN A 300 12.56 -15.47 7.68
CA ASN A 300 11.58 -14.40 7.86
C ASN A 300 10.27 -14.71 7.12
N PRO A 301 9.14 -14.92 7.83
CA PRO A 301 7.86 -15.29 7.21
C PRO A 301 7.27 -14.18 6.33
N PHE A 302 7.74 -12.94 6.46
CA PHE A 302 7.28 -11.83 5.64
C PHE A 302 7.94 -11.76 4.27
N ILE A 303 8.97 -12.59 4.02
CA ILE A 303 9.69 -12.64 2.75
C ILE A 303 9.28 -13.90 2.02
N THR A 304 8.65 -13.74 0.85
CA THR A 304 8.37 -14.83 -0.07
C THR A 304 9.56 -15.02 -0.99
N ILE A 305 9.98 -16.28 -1.12
CA ILE A 305 11.06 -16.69 -2.01
C ILE A 305 10.42 -17.42 -3.19
N SER A 306 10.57 -16.86 -4.39
CA SER A 306 10.11 -17.46 -5.65
C SER A 306 11.28 -17.86 -6.52
N ASN A 307 11.08 -18.81 -7.44
CA ASN A 307 12.09 -19.18 -8.43
C ASN A 307 11.60 -18.77 -9.82
N ASN A 308 12.37 -17.90 -10.49
CA ASN A 308 12.04 -17.40 -11.83
C ASN A 308 12.69 -18.22 -12.96
N GLY A 309 13.11 -19.46 -12.68
CA GLY A 309 13.65 -20.42 -13.64
C GLY A 309 15.18 -20.49 -13.67
N CYS A 310 15.87 -19.39 -13.34
CA CYS A 310 17.33 -19.33 -13.29
C CYS A 310 17.87 -18.86 -11.93
N GLU A 311 17.08 -18.11 -11.16
CA GLU A 311 17.52 -17.47 -9.91
C GLU A 311 16.39 -17.42 -8.87
N LEU A 312 16.79 -17.41 -7.59
CA LEU A 312 15.89 -17.13 -6.48
C LEU A 312 15.59 -15.63 -6.42
N CYS A 313 14.33 -15.29 -6.24
CA CYS A 313 13.85 -13.93 -6.07
C CYS A 313 13.16 -13.76 -4.73
N TYR A 314 13.30 -12.58 -4.15
CA TYR A 314 12.84 -12.22 -2.83
C TYR A 314 11.85 -11.05 -2.94
N GLU A 315 10.69 -11.20 -2.32
CA GLU A 315 9.72 -10.12 -2.20
C GLU A 315 9.07 -10.13 -0.82
N LEU A 316 8.72 -8.96 -0.29
CA LEU A 316 7.87 -8.91 0.91
C LEU A 316 6.46 -9.39 0.54
N ASN A 317 5.78 -10.16 1.38
CA ASN A 317 4.39 -10.56 1.14
C ASN A 317 3.36 -9.65 1.82
N GLN A 318 3.74 -9.01 2.94
CA GLN A 318 2.87 -8.15 3.73
C GLN A 318 2.70 -6.77 3.10
N ILE A 319 1.48 -6.43 2.72
CA ILE A 319 1.13 -5.14 2.11
C ILE A 319 1.34 -4.01 3.10
N HIS A 320 0.99 -4.16 4.38
CA HIS A 320 1.09 -3.06 5.36
C HIS A 320 2.51 -2.48 5.50
N LEU A 321 3.54 -3.32 5.36
CA LEU A 321 4.96 -2.92 5.44
C LEU A 321 5.42 -2.08 4.24
N LEU A 322 4.80 -2.24 3.06
CA LEU A 322 5.27 -1.65 1.81
C LEU A 322 5.09 -0.13 1.76
N LYS A 323 5.92 0.53 0.95
CA LYS A 323 5.69 1.94 0.59
C LYS A 323 4.42 2.09 -0.25
N SER A 324 3.76 3.23 -0.12
CA SER A 324 2.45 3.47 -0.73
C SER A 324 2.41 3.29 -2.25
N TYR A 325 3.46 3.66 -2.98
CA TYR A 325 3.53 3.43 -4.44
C TYR A 325 3.66 1.94 -4.78
N VAL A 326 4.41 1.16 -3.99
CA VAL A 326 4.54 -0.29 -4.16
C VAL A 326 3.20 -0.98 -3.90
N LYS A 327 2.46 -0.54 -2.87
CA LYS A 327 1.09 -1.03 -2.57
C LYS A 327 0.18 -0.89 -3.79
N VAL A 328 0.15 0.31 -4.38
CA VAL A 328 -0.66 0.61 -5.56
C VAL A 328 -0.23 -0.23 -6.76
N TYR A 329 1.08 -0.35 -7.01
CA TYR A 329 1.60 -1.17 -8.10
C TYR A 329 1.14 -2.63 -8.00
N ARG A 330 1.28 -3.25 -6.81
CA ARG A 330 0.91 -4.65 -6.62
C ARG A 330 -0.57 -4.88 -6.88
N ILE A 331 -1.43 -4.01 -6.36
CA ILE A 331 -2.87 -4.11 -6.57
C ILE A 331 -3.22 -4.01 -8.05
N LEU A 332 -2.63 -3.07 -8.78
CA LEU A 332 -2.84 -2.96 -10.22
C LEU A 332 -2.33 -4.19 -10.98
N LYS A 333 -1.19 -4.75 -10.58
CA LYS A 333 -0.62 -5.97 -11.17
C LYS A 333 -1.54 -7.18 -10.99
N PHE A 334 -2.15 -7.36 -9.81
CA PHE A 334 -3.04 -8.49 -9.53
C PHE A 334 -4.47 -8.31 -10.09
N ASN A 335 -5.02 -7.09 -10.10
CA ASN A 335 -6.41 -6.82 -10.50
C ASN A 335 -6.58 -6.41 -11.97
N LYS A 336 -5.99 -7.17 -12.91
CA LYS A 336 -6.13 -6.98 -14.38
C LYS A 336 -5.68 -5.60 -14.90
N GLY A 337 -4.85 -4.87 -14.15
CA GLY A 337 -4.14 -3.70 -14.65
C GLY A 337 -4.91 -2.38 -14.64
N ILE A 338 -6.23 -2.33 -14.48
CA ILE A 338 -6.99 -1.06 -14.52
C ILE A 338 -7.98 -0.99 -13.37
N MET A 339 -7.85 0.02 -12.50
CA MET A 339 -8.77 0.24 -11.38
C MET A 339 -9.05 1.73 -11.15
N HIS A 340 -10.23 2.04 -10.61
CA HIS A 340 -10.54 3.38 -10.14
C HIS A 340 -9.81 3.69 -8.82
N LEU A 341 -9.42 4.94 -8.59
CA LEU A 341 -8.71 5.38 -7.38
C LEU A 341 -9.39 4.92 -6.06
N SER A 342 -10.72 5.03 -5.99
CA SER A 342 -11.48 4.62 -4.81
C SER A 342 -11.40 3.11 -4.56
N GLU A 343 -11.37 2.32 -5.63
CA GLU A 343 -11.28 0.85 -5.56
C GLU A 343 -9.87 0.44 -5.13
N ILE A 344 -8.82 1.11 -5.63
CA ILE A 344 -7.44 0.89 -5.18
C ILE A 344 -7.33 1.15 -3.67
N ASN A 345 -7.85 2.29 -3.20
CA ASN A 345 -7.81 2.64 -1.78
C ASN A 345 -8.62 1.68 -0.91
N ALA A 346 -9.78 1.23 -1.39
CA ALA A 346 -10.60 0.25 -0.68
C ALA A 346 -9.87 -1.09 -0.57
N GLU A 347 -9.22 -1.54 -1.64
CA GLU A 347 -8.50 -2.81 -1.67
C GLU A 347 -7.24 -2.77 -0.79
N ILE A 348 -6.49 -1.66 -0.77
CA ILE A 348 -5.37 -1.51 0.17
C ILE A 348 -5.86 -1.62 1.62
N LYS A 349 -6.93 -0.91 1.97
CA LYS A 349 -7.49 -0.95 3.33
C LYS A 349 -7.97 -2.35 3.69
N ARG A 350 -8.63 -3.05 2.77
CA ARG A 350 -9.09 -4.42 2.95
C ARG A 350 -7.93 -5.36 3.28
N LEU A 351 -6.86 -5.30 2.48
CA LEU A 351 -5.69 -6.16 2.67
C LEU A 351 -4.91 -5.82 3.95
N GLN A 352 -4.74 -4.54 4.26
CA GLN A 352 -4.11 -4.12 5.52
C GLN A 352 -4.91 -4.57 6.76
N PHE A 353 -6.24 -4.49 6.70
CA PHE A 353 -7.09 -4.94 7.78
C PHE A 353 -6.98 -6.46 7.98
N LEU A 354 -6.91 -7.24 6.91
CA LEU A 354 -6.71 -8.69 6.99
C LEU A 354 -5.35 -9.06 7.62
N GLU A 355 -4.31 -8.26 7.39
CA GLU A 355 -2.97 -8.51 7.93
C GLU A 355 -2.79 -8.03 9.37
N THR A 356 -3.32 -6.86 9.71
CA THR A 356 -3.00 -6.17 10.98
C THR A 356 -4.18 -6.05 11.94
N GLY A 357 -5.40 -6.31 11.48
CA GLY A 357 -6.64 -6.03 12.23
C GLY A 357 -6.98 -4.54 12.32
N ASP A 358 -6.17 -3.64 11.75
CA ASP A 358 -6.40 -2.19 11.76
C ASP A 358 -6.59 -1.63 10.35
N VAL A 359 -7.52 -0.68 10.23
CA VAL A 359 -7.76 0.08 9.01
C VAL A 359 -6.83 1.28 9.05
N GLY A 360 -5.58 1.07 8.62
CA GLY A 360 -4.54 2.11 8.63
C GLY A 360 -4.95 3.42 7.94
N SER A 361 -4.12 4.45 8.13
CA SER A 361 -4.38 5.81 7.64
C SER A 361 -4.67 5.87 6.13
N ALA A 362 -5.60 6.74 5.72
CA ALA A 362 -5.94 6.94 4.33
C ALA A 362 -4.70 7.30 3.48
N ILE A 363 -4.46 6.50 2.43
CA ILE A 363 -3.36 6.73 1.51
C ILE A 363 -3.76 7.82 0.52
N ASN A 364 -2.92 8.85 0.39
CA ASN A 364 -3.12 9.92 -0.58
C ASN A 364 -2.67 9.46 -2.00
N SER A 365 -3.36 8.45 -2.51
CA SER A 365 -3.00 7.74 -3.74
C SER A 365 -2.97 8.64 -4.97
N THR A 366 -3.70 9.77 -4.98
CA THR A 366 -3.68 10.76 -6.08
C THR A 366 -2.29 11.36 -6.29
N ASN A 367 -1.67 11.86 -5.22
CA ASN A 367 -0.34 12.48 -5.31
C ASN A 367 0.70 11.44 -5.74
N ILE A 368 0.64 10.24 -5.16
CA ILE A 368 1.56 9.14 -5.46
C ILE A 368 1.47 8.72 -6.94
N LEU A 369 0.25 8.52 -7.43
CA LEU A 369 -0.01 8.11 -8.82
C LEU A 369 0.46 9.17 -9.82
N SER A 370 0.24 10.44 -9.52
CA SER A 370 0.61 11.55 -10.41
C SER A 370 2.11 11.83 -10.49
N GLN A 371 2.88 11.51 -9.44
CA GLN A 371 4.31 11.81 -9.34
C GLN A 371 5.21 10.69 -9.88
N SER A 372 4.67 9.49 -10.08
CA SER A 372 5.45 8.30 -10.41
C SER A 372 5.26 7.89 -11.88
N GLU A 373 6.36 7.76 -12.62
CA GLU A 373 6.38 7.31 -14.02
C GLU A 373 5.83 5.88 -14.22
N LEU A 374 5.75 5.09 -13.14
CA LEU A 374 5.22 3.72 -13.15
C LEU A 374 3.71 3.64 -13.47
N PHE A 375 2.98 4.74 -13.31
CA PHE A 375 1.52 4.77 -13.45
C PHE A 375 1.08 5.71 -14.57
N SER A 376 0.06 5.30 -15.31
CA SER A 376 -0.58 6.10 -16.34
C SER A 376 -2.08 6.24 -16.03
N PRO A 377 -2.65 7.45 -16.11
CA PRO A 377 -4.09 7.62 -16.01
C PRO A 377 -4.77 7.10 -17.28
N VAL A 378 -5.98 6.55 -17.16
CA VAL A 378 -6.79 6.15 -18.31
C VAL A 378 -7.75 7.30 -18.67
N GLY A 379 -7.24 8.27 -19.43
CA GLY A 379 -7.98 9.49 -19.79
C GLY A 379 -8.39 10.30 -18.55
N LYS A 380 -9.60 10.89 -18.59
CA LYS A 380 -10.19 11.68 -17.48
C LYS A 380 -11.15 10.88 -16.59
N SER A 381 -11.03 9.55 -16.56
CA SER A 381 -12.03 8.66 -15.93
C SER A 381 -11.80 8.40 -14.44
N GLY A 382 -10.71 8.90 -13.86
CA GLY A 382 -10.28 8.56 -12.49
C GLY A 382 -9.71 7.14 -12.35
N LYS A 383 -9.60 6.39 -13.46
CA LYS A 383 -8.96 5.07 -13.52
C LYS A 383 -7.48 5.19 -13.82
N TRP A 384 -6.70 4.28 -13.25
CA TRP A 384 -5.26 4.22 -13.37
C TRP A 384 -4.80 2.82 -13.79
N THR A 385 -3.67 2.78 -14.49
CA THR A 385 -3.02 1.55 -14.94
C THR A 385 -1.51 1.62 -14.80
N LEU A 386 -0.83 0.49 -14.94
CA LEU A 386 0.63 0.44 -15.03
C LEU A 386 1.07 0.98 -16.38
N SER A 387 2.10 1.83 -16.41
CA SER A 387 2.63 2.39 -17.66
C SER A 387 3.09 1.30 -18.65
N LYS A 388 3.54 0.14 -18.14
CA LYS A 388 3.90 -1.04 -18.96
C LYS A 388 2.74 -1.60 -19.81
N ASN A 389 1.49 -1.30 -19.46
CA ASN A 389 0.32 -1.80 -20.18
C ASN A 389 0.04 -1.06 -21.51
N ASN A 390 0.84 -0.03 -21.86
CA ASN A 390 0.73 0.74 -23.10
C ASN A 390 -0.69 1.29 -23.39
N ILE A 391 -1.43 1.64 -22.35
CA ILE A 391 -2.77 2.20 -22.47
C ILE A 391 -2.64 3.72 -22.65
N SER A 392 -3.32 4.26 -23.66
CA SER A 392 -3.27 5.69 -23.94
C SER A 392 -3.87 6.53 -22.81
N SER A 393 -3.09 7.49 -22.32
CA SER A 393 -3.46 8.46 -21.30
C SER A 393 -4.35 9.59 -21.82
N LEU A 394 -4.49 9.70 -23.14
CA LEU A 394 -5.29 10.71 -23.81
C LEU A 394 -6.75 10.60 -23.41
N SER A 395 -7.47 11.73 -23.38
CA SER A 395 -8.91 11.69 -23.18
C SER A 395 -9.61 11.02 -24.37
N THR A 396 -10.83 10.51 -24.19
CA THR A 396 -11.60 9.92 -25.30
C THR A 396 -11.76 10.86 -26.50
N PRO A 397 -12.04 12.16 -26.32
CA PRO A 397 -12.00 13.13 -27.41
C PRO A 397 -10.64 13.21 -28.11
N ASP A 398 -9.53 13.29 -27.37
CA ASP A 398 -8.20 13.44 -27.97
C ASP A 398 -7.79 12.19 -28.76
N LEU A 399 -8.15 11.00 -28.26
CA LEU A 399 -7.96 9.72 -28.97
C LEU A 399 -8.77 9.63 -30.25
N ILE A 400 -10.02 10.11 -30.24
CA ILE A 400 -10.86 10.18 -31.44
C ILE A 400 -10.22 11.14 -32.46
N GLN A 401 -9.73 12.28 -32.00
CA GLN A 401 -9.07 13.25 -32.87
C GLN A 401 -7.79 12.68 -33.49
N GLU A 402 -6.90 12.08 -32.70
CA GLU A 402 -5.68 11.45 -33.19
C GLU A 402 -5.98 10.34 -34.20
N TYR A 403 -7.00 9.52 -33.94
CA TYR A 403 -7.42 8.47 -34.85
C TYR A 403 -7.93 9.03 -36.18
N LEU A 404 -8.82 10.02 -36.14
CA LEU A 404 -9.34 10.68 -37.34
C LEU A 404 -8.20 11.37 -38.11
N ASP A 405 -7.28 12.03 -37.41
CA ASP A 405 -6.13 12.72 -38.02
C ASP A 405 -5.20 11.73 -38.72
N ARG A 406 -4.90 10.57 -38.11
CA ARG A 406 -4.10 9.49 -38.73
C ARG A 406 -4.79 8.83 -39.92
N LYS A 407 -6.08 8.52 -39.82
CA LYS A 407 -6.83 7.80 -40.88
C LYS A 407 -7.04 8.64 -42.13
N GLY A 408 -7.05 9.97 -42.02
CA GLY A 408 -7.22 10.87 -43.17
C GLY A 408 -8.66 10.97 -43.72
N LEU A 409 -9.57 10.08 -43.31
CA LEU A 409 -10.90 9.89 -43.92
C LEU A 409 -12.02 9.96 -42.86
N PRO A 410 -13.25 10.38 -43.23
CA PRO A 410 -14.42 10.28 -42.36
C PRO A 410 -14.73 8.83 -41.99
N VAL A 411 -15.05 8.57 -40.73
CA VAL A 411 -15.20 7.21 -40.18
C VAL A 411 -16.62 6.94 -39.72
N SER A 412 -17.10 5.69 -39.84
CA SER A 412 -18.41 5.29 -39.34
C SER A 412 -18.46 5.23 -37.80
N THR A 413 -19.65 5.34 -37.21
CA THR A 413 -19.82 5.20 -35.76
C THR A 413 -19.39 3.84 -35.24
N GLU A 414 -19.57 2.78 -36.02
CA GLU A 414 -19.21 1.40 -35.66
C GLU A 414 -17.70 1.19 -35.66
N GLU A 415 -17.01 1.73 -36.66
CA GLU A 415 -15.55 1.67 -36.76
C GLU A 415 -14.89 2.52 -35.66
N LEU A 416 -15.47 3.67 -35.31
CA LEU A 416 -14.98 4.46 -34.19
C LEU A 416 -15.21 3.76 -32.85
N LEU A 417 -16.35 3.09 -32.68
CA LEU A 417 -16.66 2.29 -31.48
C LEU A 417 -15.72 1.10 -31.34
N SER A 418 -15.43 0.38 -32.43
CA SER A 418 -14.51 -0.74 -32.40
C SER A 418 -13.09 -0.29 -32.05
N PHE A 419 -12.65 0.87 -32.55
CA PHE A 419 -11.37 1.48 -32.18
C PHE A 419 -11.29 1.96 -30.72
N ILE A 420 -12.38 2.51 -30.18
CA ILE A 420 -12.41 2.92 -28.76
C ILE A 420 -12.43 1.69 -27.85
N LYS A 421 -13.17 0.64 -28.23
CA LYS A 421 -13.23 -0.62 -27.49
C LYS A 421 -11.92 -1.41 -27.55
N SER A 422 -11.18 -1.32 -28.66
CA SER A 422 -9.87 -1.95 -28.78
C SER A 422 -8.78 -1.27 -27.92
N ASN A 423 -9.02 -0.03 -27.45
CA ASN A 423 -8.22 0.58 -26.40
C ASN A 423 -8.70 0.09 -25.02
N HIS A 424 -7.94 -0.85 -24.44
CA HIS A 424 -8.21 -1.47 -23.13
C HIS A 424 -8.58 -0.43 -22.04
N GLY A 425 -9.66 -0.72 -21.29
CA GLY A 425 -10.20 0.16 -20.25
C GLY A 425 -11.44 0.98 -20.64
N ARG A 426 -11.83 0.96 -21.93
CA ARG A 426 -13.02 1.66 -22.47
C ARG A 426 -14.07 0.74 -23.06
N GLU A 427 -13.99 -0.54 -22.72
CA GLU A 427 -14.86 -1.63 -23.20
C GLU A 427 -16.36 -1.35 -22.99
N GLN A 428 -16.71 -0.61 -21.92
CA GLN A 428 -18.08 -0.20 -21.61
C GLN A 428 -18.59 1.03 -22.39
N THR A 429 -17.83 1.53 -23.36
CA THR A 429 -18.28 2.63 -24.23
C THR A 429 -19.30 2.08 -25.22
N ASP A 430 -20.52 2.57 -25.13
CA ASP A 430 -21.63 2.24 -26.02
C ASP A 430 -21.91 3.40 -26.99
N ALA A 431 -22.75 3.14 -28.00
CA ALA A 431 -23.10 4.12 -29.02
C ALA A 431 -23.76 5.38 -28.42
N SER A 432 -24.49 5.23 -27.32
CA SER A 432 -25.11 6.32 -26.58
C SER A 432 -24.07 7.25 -25.95
N ARG A 433 -23.08 6.70 -25.23
CA ARG A 433 -21.98 7.50 -24.65
C ARG A 433 -21.13 8.17 -25.73
N LEU A 434 -20.86 7.47 -26.83
CA LEU A 434 -20.13 8.07 -27.95
C LEU A 434 -20.92 9.25 -28.56
N SER A 435 -22.23 9.09 -28.75
CA SER A 435 -23.11 10.15 -29.26
C SER A 435 -23.13 11.38 -28.34
N ILE A 436 -23.24 11.16 -27.02
CA ILE A 436 -23.17 12.23 -26.02
C ILE A 436 -21.81 12.93 -26.06
N LEU A 437 -20.71 12.17 -26.16
CA LEU A 437 -19.35 12.71 -26.21
C LEU A 437 -19.12 13.56 -27.45
N LEU A 438 -19.57 13.10 -28.62
CA LEU A 438 -19.50 13.86 -29.87
C LEU A 438 -20.38 15.12 -29.81
N HIS A 439 -21.53 15.05 -29.15
CA HIS A 439 -22.40 16.21 -28.97
C HIS A 439 -21.80 17.26 -28.02
N GLN A 440 -21.11 16.83 -26.97
CA GLN A 440 -20.43 17.72 -26.04
C GLN A 440 -19.18 18.37 -26.65
N ASN A 441 -18.54 17.72 -27.63
CA ASN A 441 -17.34 18.21 -28.32
C ASN A 441 -17.66 18.65 -29.77
N ARG A 442 -18.74 19.40 -29.95
CA ARG A 442 -19.21 19.97 -31.24
C ARG A 442 -18.27 21.01 -31.85
N ASP A 443 -17.30 21.47 -31.07
CA ASP A 443 -16.21 22.36 -31.45
C ASP A 443 -15.03 21.62 -32.09
N ARG A 444 -14.96 20.28 -31.96
CA ARG A 444 -13.87 19.45 -32.48
C ARG A 444 -14.32 18.48 -33.58
N PHE A 445 -15.55 17.96 -33.49
CA PHE A 445 -16.06 16.93 -34.39
C PHE A 445 -17.31 17.38 -35.15
N SER A 446 -17.41 16.97 -36.42
CA SER A 446 -18.58 17.18 -37.28
C SER A 446 -19.03 15.87 -37.91
N ARG A 447 -20.31 15.79 -38.28
CA ARG A 447 -20.85 14.70 -39.09
C ARG A 447 -20.96 15.12 -40.55
N THR A 448 -20.56 14.25 -41.46
CA THR A 448 -20.80 14.40 -42.90
C THR A 448 -22.27 14.18 -43.23
N ASN A 449 -22.68 14.57 -44.44
CA ASN A 449 -24.05 14.38 -44.93
C ASN A 449 -24.44 12.88 -44.95
N ASP A 450 -23.46 12.00 -45.09
CA ASP A 450 -23.62 10.54 -45.11
C ASP A 450 -23.58 9.90 -43.71
N GLY A 451 -23.55 10.70 -42.64
CA GLY A 451 -23.54 10.22 -41.26
C GLY A 451 -22.18 9.78 -40.71
N LEU A 452 -21.09 9.99 -41.46
CA LEU A 452 -19.72 9.69 -41.02
C LEU A 452 -19.15 10.80 -40.15
N ILE A 453 -18.20 10.50 -39.28
CA ILE A 453 -17.61 11.44 -38.31
C ILE A 453 -16.24 11.91 -38.83
N THR A 454 -15.98 13.20 -38.76
CA THR A 454 -14.69 13.81 -39.13
C THR A 454 -14.34 14.97 -38.21
N THR A 455 -13.10 15.44 -38.26
CA THR A 455 -12.65 16.65 -37.54
C THR A 455 -13.17 17.90 -38.24
N ILE A 456 -13.51 18.95 -37.49
CA ILE A 456 -14.06 20.19 -38.07
C ILE A 456 -13.09 20.85 -39.05
N GLN A 457 -11.78 20.82 -38.74
CA GLN A 457 -10.73 21.36 -39.62
C GLN A 457 -10.80 20.73 -41.03
N ARG A 458 -11.11 19.43 -41.13
CA ARG A 458 -11.29 18.75 -42.42
C ARG A 458 -12.68 18.91 -42.99
N TYR A 459 -13.72 18.97 -42.15
CA TYR A 459 -15.09 19.23 -42.59
C TYR A 459 -15.23 20.57 -43.33
N VAL A 460 -14.47 21.59 -42.90
CA VAL A 460 -14.42 22.90 -43.59
C VAL A 460 -13.74 22.78 -44.96
N GLY A 461 -12.76 21.89 -45.13
CA GLY A 461 -12.13 21.58 -46.43
C GLY A 461 -13.06 20.91 -47.43
N CYS A 462 -14.04 20.13 -46.97
CA CYS A 462 -15.04 19.48 -47.83
C CYS A 462 -16.15 20.42 -48.34
N LYS A 463 -16.22 21.68 -47.88
CA LYS A 463 -17.18 22.66 -48.44
C LYS A 463 -16.76 23.21 -49.80
N ASN A 464 -15.54 22.94 -50.27
CA ASN A 464 -15.03 23.49 -51.54
C ASN A 464 -15.25 22.58 -52.77
N SER A 465 -16.03 21.50 -52.67
CA SER A 465 -16.47 20.72 -53.83
C SER A 465 -17.98 20.78 -54.07
N ASP A 466 -18.64 21.86 -53.64
CA ASP A 466 -19.96 22.18 -54.16
C ASP A 466 -19.77 22.68 -55.60
N ASN A 467 -19.83 21.73 -56.55
CA ASN A 467 -20.05 21.98 -57.97
C ASN A 467 -21.51 22.47 -58.18
N ARG A 468 -21.98 23.38 -57.32
CA ARG A 468 -23.31 23.97 -57.38
C ARG A 468 -23.22 25.14 -58.34
N MET A 469 -23.83 24.94 -59.51
CA MET A 469 -24.04 26.01 -60.47
C MET A 469 -24.61 27.26 -59.77
N SER A 470 -24.03 28.42 -60.07
CA SER A 470 -24.54 29.70 -59.57
C SER A 470 -25.95 29.96 -60.12
N SER A 471 -26.70 30.83 -59.43
CA SER A 471 -28.04 31.24 -59.90
C SER A 471 -28.01 31.87 -61.29
N GLU A 472 -26.93 32.59 -61.67
CA GLU A 472 -26.73 33.08 -63.04
C GLU A 472 -26.55 31.93 -64.04
N GLN A 473 -25.70 30.95 -63.74
CA GLN A 473 -25.43 29.83 -64.64
C GLN A 473 -26.69 28.99 -64.91
N VAL A 474 -27.53 28.81 -63.89
CA VAL A 474 -28.83 28.12 -64.02
C VAL A 474 -29.78 28.92 -64.92
N TYR A 475 -29.81 30.25 -64.78
CA TYR A 475 -30.62 31.12 -65.64
C TYR A 475 -30.17 31.08 -67.11
N GLU A 476 -28.86 31.16 -67.38
CA GLU A 476 -28.31 31.07 -68.73
C GLU A 476 -28.61 29.74 -69.41
N LEU A 477 -28.50 28.61 -68.69
CA LEU A 477 -28.85 27.30 -69.24
C LEU A 477 -30.35 27.18 -69.54
N ILE A 478 -31.20 27.68 -68.66
CA ILE A 478 -32.65 27.70 -68.91
C ILE A 478 -32.96 28.56 -70.13
N GLN A 479 -32.36 29.75 -70.23
CA GLN A 479 -32.53 30.61 -71.40
C GLN A 479 -32.08 29.90 -72.68
N LYS A 480 -30.95 29.18 -72.64
CA LYS A 480 -30.44 28.39 -73.76
C LYS A 480 -31.43 27.32 -74.21
N ILE A 481 -31.99 26.55 -73.27
CA ILE A 481 -33.02 25.51 -73.52
C ILE A 481 -34.22 26.10 -74.28
N PHE A 482 -34.75 27.23 -73.81
CA PHE A 482 -35.90 27.87 -74.49
C PHE A 482 -35.53 28.51 -75.84
N THR A 483 -34.31 29.04 -76.00
CA THR A 483 -33.86 29.54 -77.30
C THR A 483 -33.66 28.44 -78.34
N THR A 484 -33.18 27.25 -77.94
CA THR A 484 -33.00 26.09 -78.84
C THR A 484 -34.34 25.62 -79.39
N HIS A 485 -35.40 25.67 -78.58
CA HIS A 485 -36.74 25.25 -78.97
C HIS A 485 -37.53 26.30 -79.78
N GLY A 486 -37.02 27.53 -79.94
CA GLY A 486 -37.67 28.59 -80.72
C GLY A 486 -39.04 29.03 -80.20
N SER A 487 -39.37 28.70 -78.94
CA SER A 487 -40.68 28.92 -78.33
C SER A 487 -40.52 29.37 -76.88
N THR A 488 -41.40 30.26 -76.41
CA THR A 488 -41.47 30.69 -75.00
C THR A 488 -42.13 29.65 -74.08
N THR A 489 -42.67 28.57 -74.66
CA THR A 489 -43.35 27.48 -73.98
C THR A 489 -42.92 26.12 -74.53
N ILE A 490 -42.57 25.20 -73.66
CA ILE A 490 -42.25 23.81 -74.01
C ILE A 490 -42.97 22.84 -73.08
N THR A 491 -43.22 21.60 -73.50
CA THR A 491 -43.87 20.62 -72.62
C THR A 491 -42.98 20.30 -71.42
N ARG A 492 -43.58 20.04 -70.25
CA ARG A 492 -42.82 19.73 -69.03
C ARG A 492 -41.89 18.54 -69.21
N GLN A 493 -42.33 17.53 -69.95
CA GLN A 493 -41.49 16.35 -70.24
C GLN A 493 -40.27 16.70 -71.09
N ALA A 494 -40.43 17.54 -72.13
CA ALA A 494 -39.31 18.01 -72.94
C ALA A 494 -38.33 18.85 -72.12
N PHE A 495 -38.85 19.78 -71.30
CA PHE A 495 -38.02 20.60 -70.40
C PHE A 495 -37.23 19.75 -69.41
N LEU A 496 -37.87 18.78 -68.74
CA LEU A 496 -37.21 17.92 -67.75
C LEU A 496 -36.08 17.10 -68.39
N LYS A 497 -36.28 16.61 -69.61
CA LYS A 497 -35.27 15.86 -70.36
C LYS A 497 -34.08 16.75 -70.69
N GLU A 498 -34.30 17.90 -71.31
CA GLU A 498 -33.23 18.78 -71.78
C GLU A 498 -32.48 19.49 -70.64
N ALA A 499 -33.18 19.83 -69.56
CA ALA A 499 -32.55 20.39 -68.36
C ALA A 499 -31.66 19.36 -67.63
N SER A 500 -32.03 18.08 -67.67
CA SER A 500 -31.20 16.99 -67.13
C SER A 500 -29.96 16.73 -68.00
N GLU A 501 -30.11 16.78 -69.34
CA GLU A 501 -29.00 16.66 -70.30
C GLU A 501 -28.04 17.85 -70.22
N SER A 502 -28.54 19.02 -69.82
CA SER A 502 -27.75 20.24 -69.59
C SER A 502 -27.01 20.26 -68.25
N GLY A 503 -27.08 19.18 -67.46
CA GLY A 503 -26.33 19.04 -66.20
C GLY A 503 -26.98 19.69 -64.98
N ILE A 504 -28.24 20.15 -65.07
CA ILE A 504 -28.96 20.68 -63.91
C ILE A 504 -29.48 19.51 -63.07
N VAL A 505 -29.12 19.48 -61.77
CA VAL A 505 -29.59 18.46 -60.83
C VAL A 505 -31.12 18.47 -60.74
N GLN A 506 -31.76 17.30 -60.82
CA GLN A 506 -33.23 17.18 -60.80
C GLN A 506 -33.91 17.91 -59.63
N SER A 507 -33.33 17.85 -58.43
CA SER A 507 -33.87 18.55 -57.26
C SER A 507 -33.90 20.08 -57.44
N THR A 508 -32.92 20.65 -58.13
CA THR A 508 -32.89 22.07 -58.52
C THR A 508 -33.98 22.37 -59.54
N ILE A 509 -34.19 21.50 -60.54
CA ILE A 509 -35.24 21.67 -61.56
C ILE A 509 -36.63 21.70 -60.91
N TYR A 510 -36.93 20.73 -60.03
CA TYR A 510 -38.22 20.69 -59.31
C TYR A 510 -38.39 21.89 -58.37
N ALA A 511 -37.31 22.34 -57.70
CA ALA A 511 -37.36 23.52 -56.85
C ALA A 511 -37.66 24.80 -57.66
N LEU A 512 -37.13 24.93 -58.88
CA LEU A 512 -37.38 26.07 -59.77
C LEU A 512 -38.83 26.07 -60.28
N LEU A 513 -39.35 24.92 -60.70
CA LEU A 513 -40.75 24.77 -61.11
C LEU A 513 -41.71 25.08 -59.96
N LYS A 514 -41.36 24.69 -58.72
CA LYS A 514 -42.19 24.93 -57.53
C LYS A 514 -42.15 26.38 -57.04
N ARG A 515 -40.98 27.03 -57.11
CA ARG A 515 -40.80 28.41 -56.60
C ARG A 515 -41.25 29.48 -57.58
N GLY A 516 -41.35 29.15 -58.88
CA GLY A 516 -41.79 30.10 -59.89
C GLY A 516 -40.76 31.18 -60.26
N THR A 517 -39.49 31.01 -59.87
CA THR A 517 -38.47 32.08 -59.92
C THR A 517 -38.11 32.50 -61.36
N TYR A 518 -38.10 31.54 -62.29
CA TYR A 518 -37.79 31.74 -63.73
C TYR A 518 -38.72 30.97 -64.66
N LEU A 519 -39.61 30.14 -64.10
CA LEU A 519 -40.42 29.17 -64.84
C LEU A 519 -41.83 29.19 -64.29
N ARG A 520 -42.83 29.20 -65.16
CA ARG A 520 -44.24 29.02 -64.81
C ARG A 520 -44.81 27.79 -65.50
N THR A 521 -45.43 26.91 -64.73
CA THR A 521 -46.15 25.73 -65.24
C THR A 521 -47.61 26.09 -65.53
N ASN A 522 -48.06 25.82 -66.75
CA ASN A 522 -49.46 25.98 -67.18
C ASN A 522 -49.99 24.61 -67.65
N ILE A 523 -51.29 24.37 -67.50
CA ILE A 523 -51.96 23.15 -67.98
C ILE A 523 -52.86 23.56 -69.14
N SER A 524 -52.77 22.89 -70.30
CA SER A 524 -53.69 23.12 -71.42
C SER A 524 -55.05 22.47 -71.18
N GLU A 525 -56.06 22.84 -71.97
CA GLU A 525 -57.40 22.25 -71.94
C GLU A 525 -57.38 20.72 -72.18
N ASP A 526 -56.37 20.22 -72.89
CA ASP A 526 -56.12 18.79 -73.16
C ASP A 526 -55.37 18.07 -72.02
N GLY A 527 -55.12 18.73 -70.88
CA GLY A 527 -54.44 18.17 -69.71
C GLY A 527 -52.91 18.07 -69.83
N VAL A 528 -52.31 18.66 -70.86
CA VAL A 528 -50.86 18.64 -71.07
C VAL A 528 -50.20 19.79 -70.30
N GLU A 529 -49.17 19.49 -69.53
CA GLU A 529 -48.40 20.49 -68.77
C GLU A 529 -47.30 21.13 -69.63
N TYR A 530 -47.30 22.46 -69.68
CA TYR A 530 -46.30 23.29 -70.33
C TYR A 530 -45.53 24.12 -69.32
N VAL A 531 -44.25 24.34 -69.60
CA VAL A 531 -43.38 25.23 -68.84
C VAL A 531 -43.08 26.46 -69.70
N SER A 532 -43.27 27.64 -69.13
CA SER A 532 -42.99 28.94 -69.75
C SER A 532 -41.85 29.64 -69.01
N PHE A 533 -40.97 30.30 -69.75
CA PHE A 533 -39.85 31.06 -69.20
C PHE A 533 -40.27 32.49 -68.85
N ILE A 534 -39.96 32.94 -67.63
CA ILE A 534 -40.29 34.29 -67.14
C ILE A 534 -39.02 35.14 -67.17
N LYS A 535 -39.07 36.31 -67.84
CA LYS A 535 -37.95 37.26 -67.85
C LYS A 535 -37.71 37.86 -66.46
N LYS A 536 -36.44 38.08 -66.14
CA LYS A 536 -35.93 38.49 -64.81
C LYS A 536 -36.57 39.77 -64.24
N ASP A 537 -37.16 40.63 -65.08
CA ASP A 537 -37.76 41.90 -64.65
C ASP A 537 -39.20 41.78 -64.11
N GLU A 538 -39.86 40.63 -64.26
CA GLU A 538 -41.24 40.41 -63.75
C GLU A 538 -41.29 39.68 -62.40
N SER A 539 -40.14 39.33 -61.81
CA SER A 539 -40.05 38.57 -60.55
C SER A 539 -39.63 39.42 -59.35
N ALA A 540 -40.46 40.39 -58.97
CA ALA A 540 -40.31 41.09 -57.69
C ALA A 540 -41.65 41.33 -56.99
N ASN A 541 -42.06 40.39 -56.14
CA ASN A 541 -43.01 40.65 -55.05
C ASN A 541 -42.34 40.23 -53.73
N ASN A 542 -41.29 40.95 -53.34
CA ASN A 542 -40.58 40.77 -52.05
C ASN A 542 -41.18 41.59 -50.90
N GLU A 543 -42.23 42.39 -51.14
CA GLU A 543 -42.79 43.34 -50.17
C GLU A 543 -43.55 42.70 -48.98
N ASN A 544 -43.81 41.38 -48.99
CA ASN A 544 -44.72 40.77 -48.01
C ASN A 544 -44.09 39.82 -46.98
N THR A 545 -42.76 39.79 -46.83
CA THR A 545 -42.15 38.91 -45.83
C THR A 545 -42.26 39.48 -44.41
N LEU A 546 -42.59 38.63 -43.44
CA LEU A 546 -42.66 39.00 -42.00
C LEU A 546 -41.37 39.66 -41.51
N ARG A 547 -40.22 39.24 -42.06
CA ARG A 547 -38.90 39.82 -41.76
C ARG A 547 -38.83 41.31 -42.14
N TYR A 548 -39.36 41.69 -43.30
CA TYR A 548 -39.35 43.08 -43.76
C TYR A 548 -40.28 43.94 -42.91
N LYS A 549 -41.50 43.45 -42.63
CA LYS A 549 -42.46 44.12 -41.72
C LYS A 549 -41.86 44.39 -40.34
N ILE A 550 -41.12 43.44 -39.78
CA ILE A 550 -40.44 43.63 -38.48
C ILE A 550 -39.35 44.71 -38.57
N VAL A 551 -38.55 44.74 -39.64
CA VAL A 551 -37.51 45.75 -39.84
C VAL A 551 -38.11 47.15 -40.00
N GLU A 552 -39.21 47.27 -40.73
CA GLU A 552 -39.95 48.53 -40.91
C GLU A 552 -40.52 49.06 -39.58
N ILE A 553 -41.12 48.18 -38.77
CA ILE A 553 -41.61 48.51 -37.44
C ILE A 553 -40.45 48.90 -36.51
N LEU A 554 -39.34 48.16 -36.51
CA LEU A 554 -38.15 48.50 -35.73
C LEU A 554 -37.59 49.88 -36.10
N THR A 555 -37.51 50.17 -37.40
CA THR A 555 -36.97 51.43 -37.92
C THR A 555 -37.88 52.61 -37.57
N SER A 556 -39.20 52.48 -37.77
CA SER A 556 -40.17 53.53 -37.43
C SER A 556 -40.26 53.80 -35.93
N GLN A 557 -40.19 52.78 -35.08
CA GLN A 557 -40.22 52.95 -33.63
C GLN A 557 -38.97 53.67 -33.11
N LEU A 558 -37.79 53.36 -33.66
CA LEU A 558 -36.55 54.04 -33.30
C LEU A 558 -36.50 55.47 -33.85
N GLN A 559 -36.96 55.73 -35.07
CA GLN A 559 -37.00 57.08 -35.65
C GLN A 559 -37.90 58.05 -34.87
N ASN A 560 -38.96 57.53 -34.23
CA ASN A 560 -39.89 58.33 -33.43
C ASN A 560 -39.43 58.51 -31.97
N ALA A 561 -38.33 57.90 -31.57
CA ALA A 561 -37.79 57.99 -30.21
C ALA A 561 -36.72 59.11 -30.10
N PRO A 562 -36.58 59.76 -28.93
CA PRO A 562 -35.52 60.75 -28.71
C PRO A 562 -34.13 60.13 -28.95
N ASP A 563 -33.28 60.85 -29.67
CA ASP A 563 -31.94 60.45 -30.12
C ASP A 563 -31.88 59.16 -30.97
N ASN A 564 -33.02 58.75 -31.56
CA ASN A 564 -33.17 57.47 -32.24
C ASN A 564 -32.82 56.25 -31.37
N THR A 565 -33.05 56.37 -30.05
CA THR A 565 -32.69 55.35 -29.06
C THR A 565 -33.91 54.87 -28.27
N MET A 566 -33.98 53.56 -27.99
CA MET A 566 -35.04 52.97 -27.17
C MET A 566 -34.50 51.81 -26.33
N GLU A 567 -35.08 51.55 -25.15
CA GLU A 567 -34.73 50.37 -24.36
C GLU A 567 -35.09 49.09 -25.11
N LEU A 568 -34.17 48.13 -25.16
CA LEU A 568 -34.32 46.87 -25.89
C LEU A 568 -35.61 46.12 -25.51
N ASN A 569 -35.97 46.12 -24.22
CA ASN A 569 -37.20 45.46 -23.76
C ASN A 569 -38.46 46.18 -24.22
N GLU A 570 -38.43 47.50 -24.28
CA GLU A 570 -39.55 48.32 -24.74
C GLU A 570 -39.72 48.19 -26.26
N LEU A 571 -38.61 48.26 -27.01
CA LEU A 571 -38.59 48.07 -28.46
C LEU A 571 -39.12 46.69 -28.86
N VAL A 572 -38.67 45.64 -28.17
CA VAL A 572 -39.15 44.27 -28.43
C VAL A 572 -40.63 44.12 -28.06
N LYS A 573 -41.11 44.74 -26.97
CA LYS A 573 -42.54 44.76 -26.64
C LYS A 573 -43.36 45.46 -27.73
N ASN A 574 -42.87 46.57 -28.28
CA ASN A 574 -43.58 47.29 -29.34
C ASN A 574 -43.65 46.46 -30.63
N VAL A 575 -42.57 45.81 -31.05
CA VAL A 575 -42.60 44.91 -32.22
C VAL A 575 -43.59 43.75 -32.05
N LEU A 576 -43.65 43.16 -30.85
CA LEU A 576 -44.59 42.09 -30.54
C LEU A 576 -46.05 42.54 -30.49
N ARG A 577 -46.33 43.84 -30.31
CA ARG A 577 -47.71 44.37 -30.39
C ARG A 577 -48.23 44.47 -31.82
N TYR A 578 -47.32 44.66 -32.79
CA TYR A 578 -47.67 44.86 -34.20
C TYR A 578 -47.40 43.62 -35.07
N THR A 579 -46.84 42.55 -34.50
CA THR A 579 -46.50 41.32 -35.24
C THR A 579 -46.71 40.07 -34.38
N ASP A 580 -47.20 38.98 -34.99
CA ASP A 580 -47.33 37.66 -34.34
C ASP A 580 -46.01 36.89 -34.21
N CYS A 581 -44.86 37.59 -34.20
CA CYS A 581 -43.56 36.93 -34.16
C CYS A 581 -43.17 36.52 -32.73
N LYS A 582 -42.30 35.52 -32.58
CA LYS A 582 -41.79 35.12 -31.26
C LYS A 582 -40.62 36.01 -30.86
N ARG A 583 -40.53 36.36 -29.56
CA ARG A 583 -39.46 37.20 -28.97
C ARG A 583 -38.03 36.85 -29.43
N PRO A 584 -37.61 35.56 -29.50
CA PRO A 584 -36.26 35.21 -29.99
C PRO A 584 -36.00 35.61 -31.44
N TYR A 585 -37.03 35.66 -32.27
CA TYR A 585 -36.92 36.02 -33.69
C TYR A 585 -36.60 37.52 -33.86
N VAL A 586 -37.19 38.38 -33.04
CA VAL A 586 -36.88 39.83 -33.02
C VAL A 586 -35.42 40.06 -32.61
N TYR A 587 -34.93 39.34 -31.59
CA TYR A 587 -33.52 39.44 -31.18
C TYR A 587 -32.56 38.99 -32.29
N ARG A 588 -32.93 37.97 -33.07
CA ARG A 588 -32.15 37.54 -34.23
C ARG A 588 -32.10 38.62 -35.29
N ILE A 589 -33.24 39.22 -35.64
CA ILE A 589 -33.30 40.33 -36.60
C ILE A 589 -32.46 41.52 -36.13
N LEU A 590 -32.52 41.89 -34.85
CA LEU A 590 -31.68 42.96 -34.29
C LEU A 590 -30.17 42.69 -34.39
N ASN A 591 -29.75 41.41 -34.46
CA ASN A 591 -28.34 41.05 -34.67
C ASN A 591 -27.99 40.92 -36.16
N ASP A 592 -28.96 40.51 -36.99
CA ASP A 592 -28.75 40.25 -38.42
C ASP A 592 -28.66 41.56 -39.25
N PHE A 593 -29.19 42.68 -38.73
CA PHE A 593 -29.24 43.97 -39.43
C PHE A 593 -28.25 44.98 -38.80
N PRO A 594 -27.19 45.40 -39.53
CA PRO A 594 -26.15 46.28 -39.01
C PRO A 594 -26.63 47.65 -38.54
N GLN A 595 -27.78 48.11 -39.05
CA GLN A 595 -28.35 49.40 -38.67
C GLN A 595 -28.87 49.46 -37.22
N PHE A 596 -28.96 48.35 -36.49
CA PHE A 596 -29.42 48.35 -35.09
C PHE A 596 -28.25 48.09 -34.13
N ILE A 597 -27.76 49.13 -33.47
CA ILE A 597 -26.61 49.05 -32.56
C ILE A 597 -27.09 48.92 -31.12
N LYS A 598 -26.62 47.89 -30.40
CA LYS A 598 -26.89 47.69 -28.97
C LYS A 598 -25.83 48.38 -28.12
N LYS A 599 -26.22 49.32 -27.26
CA LYS A 599 -25.34 49.98 -26.26
C LYS A 599 -25.73 49.55 -24.85
N ASN A 600 -24.78 49.02 -24.09
CA ASN A 600 -24.98 48.68 -22.68
C ASN A 600 -24.72 49.92 -21.81
N MET A 601 -25.64 50.24 -20.90
CA MET A 601 -25.51 51.37 -19.95
C MET A 601 -25.09 50.83 -18.58
N GLU A 602 -24.26 51.58 -17.84
CA GLU A 602 -23.76 51.23 -16.50
C GLU A 602 -24.76 51.52 -15.35
N SER A 603 -26.00 51.91 -15.67
CA SER A 603 -27.06 52.22 -14.70
C SER A 603 -28.18 51.14 -14.73
N PRO A 604 -29.17 51.12 -13.81
CA PRO A 604 -30.13 50.01 -13.72
C PRO A 604 -31.12 49.93 -14.91
N LYS A 605 -31.02 50.85 -15.87
CA LYS A 605 -31.75 50.83 -17.13
C LYS A 605 -30.91 50.07 -18.16
N GLY A 606 -31.42 48.91 -18.60
CA GLY A 606 -30.70 47.91 -19.40
C GLY A 606 -30.21 48.35 -20.80
N THR A 607 -30.01 47.39 -21.69
CA THR A 607 -29.46 47.62 -23.05
C THR A 607 -30.34 48.55 -23.89
N LEU A 608 -29.74 49.60 -24.47
CA LEU A 608 -30.38 50.48 -25.46
C LEU A 608 -30.11 49.98 -26.89
N VAL A 609 -31.08 50.17 -27.77
CA VAL A 609 -30.92 49.96 -29.22
C VAL A 609 -30.93 51.32 -29.91
N VAL A 610 -29.97 51.56 -30.79
CA VAL A 610 -29.79 52.79 -31.56
C VAL A 610 -29.88 52.46 -33.04
N LEU A 611 -30.62 53.28 -33.80
CA LEU A 611 -30.61 53.18 -35.26
C LEU A 611 -29.37 53.90 -35.83
N ALA A 612 -28.46 53.15 -36.44
CA ALA A 612 -27.27 53.68 -37.11
C ALA A 612 -27.64 54.25 -38.48
N GLY A 613 -27.43 55.55 -38.68
CA GLY A 613 -27.74 56.20 -39.96
C GLY A 613 -28.01 57.71 -39.94
N LYS A 614 -27.86 58.40 -38.81
CA LYS A 614 -27.68 59.86 -38.72
C LYS A 614 -26.73 60.20 -37.58
#